data_AF-A0A0S1X9B3-F1
#
_entry.id   AF-A0A0S1X9B3-F1
#
_cell.length_a   1.000
_cell.length_b   1.000
_cell.length_c   1.000
_cell.angle_alpha   90.00
_cell.angle_beta   90.00
_cell.angle_gamma   90.00
#
_symmetry.space_group_name_H-M   'P 1'
#
loop_
_entity.id
_entity.type
_entity.pdbx_description
1 polymer ?
#
loop_
_entity_poly.entity_id
_entity_poly.type
_entity_poly.pdbx_seq_one_letter_code
_entity_poly.pdbx_strand_id
1 'polypeptide(L)'
;MICPIIREVVEITIGFAVMSLFFSRRFPILYKSPAALIIGSFFLVEPIVDIALGTDSTVFEFLGSLLLLLVVEKFIAANENTSLNVYSVITGALVGVVAFLATARIPYVHIGTMVTLALLAFRMGNMVEKVGWGHREVFGISSLFLFAGALAFAIGMKLLSSFLYFGGVLLFMLAVLEVR
;
A
#
# COMPACT_ATOMS: atom_id res chain seq x y z
N MET A 1 -17.77 5.29 11.71
CA MET A 1 -17.52 5.62 10.30
C MET A 1 -16.04 5.94 10.18
N ILE A 2 -15.32 5.31 9.26
CA ILE A 2 -14.01 5.83 8.83
C ILE A 2 -14.33 7.17 8.16
N CYS A 3 -13.52 8.21 8.36
CA CYS A 3 -13.77 9.47 7.66
C CYS A 3 -13.45 9.24 6.17
N PRO A 4 -14.45 9.27 5.28
CA PRO A 4 -14.29 9.02 3.84
C PRO A 4 -13.63 10.21 3.12
N ILE A 5 -12.68 10.86 3.81
CA ILE A 5 -11.81 11.87 3.25
C ILE A 5 -10.36 11.43 3.42
N ILE A 6 -10.04 10.75 4.53
CA ILE A 6 -8.66 10.34 4.83
C ILE A 6 -8.24 9.17 3.94
N ARG A 7 -9.13 8.20 3.71
CA ARG A 7 -8.83 6.99 2.94
C ARG A 7 -8.58 7.33 1.47
N GLU A 8 -9.41 8.18 0.91
CA GLU A 8 -9.44 8.65 -0.46
C GLU A 8 -8.20 9.48 -0.75
N VAL A 9 -7.80 10.34 0.19
CA VAL A 9 -6.54 11.08 0.10
C VAL A 9 -5.34 10.13 0.07
N VAL A 10 -5.36 9.04 0.85
CA VAL A 10 -4.30 8.03 0.83
C VAL A 10 -4.22 7.35 -0.54
N GLU A 11 -5.36 6.92 -1.09
CA GLU A 11 -5.42 6.27 -2.39
C GLU A 11 -4.95 7.19 -3.52
N ILE A 12 -5.42 8.44 -3.54
CA ILE A 12 -4.97 9.46 -4.50
C ILE A 12 -3.46 9.66 -4.42
N THR A 13 -2.92 9.72 -3.19
CA THR A 13 -1.49 9.89 -2.95
C THR A 13 -0.70 8.71 -3.51
N ILE A 14 -1.15 7.48 -3.27
CA ILE A 14 -0.57 6.26 -3.85
C ILE A 14 -0.62 6.33 -5.39
N GLY A 15 -1.75 6.74 -5.97
CA GLY A 15 -1.93 6.88 -7.41
C GLY A 15 -0.87 7.78 -8.05
N PHE A 16 -0.66 8.98 -7.49
CA PHE A 16 0.39 9.89 -7.95
C PHE A 16 1.80 9.30 -7.80
N ALA A 17 2.11 8.62 -6.69
CA ALA A 17 3.39 7.95 -6.53
C ALA A 17 3.63 6.94 -7.64
N VAL A 18 2.68 6.03 -7.86
CA VAL A 18 2.83 4.95 -8.84
C VAL A 18 2.96 5.51 -10.26
N MET A 19 2.20 6.56 -10.61
CA MET A 19 2.37 7.23 -11.89
C MET A 19 3.76 7.88 -12.03
N SER A 20 4.30 8.48 -10.97
CA SER A 20 5.64 9.08 -11.01
C SER A 20 6.74 8.05 -11.34
N LEU A 21 6.53 6.78 -10.98
CA LEU A 21 7.48 5.69 -11.27
C LEU A 21 7.59 5.39 -12.77
N PHE A 22 6.61 5.79 -13.60
CA PHE A 22 6.72 5.74 -15.06
C PHE A 22 7.95 6.52 -15.56
N PHE A 23 8.29 7.62 -14.89
CA PHE A 23 9.40 8.49 -15.26
C PHE A 23 10.71 8.14 -14.53
N SER A 24 10.66 7.28 -13.50
CA SER A 24 11.81 7.00 -12.64
C SER A 24 12.59 5.77 -13.07
N ARG A 25 13.86 5.97 -13.48
CA ARG A 25 14.78 4.86 -13.80
C ARG A 25 15.17 4.01 -12.59
N ARG A 26 14.91 4.49 -11.36
CA ARG A 26 15.23 3.76 -10.12
C ARG A 26 14.32 2.54 -9.90
N PHE A 27 13.16 2.50 -10.58
CA PHE A 27 12.27 1.34 -10.62
C PHE A 27 12.13 0.81 -12.05
N PRO A 28 13.08 -0.02 -12.54
CA PRO A 28 13.10 -0.45 -13.94
C PRO A 28 11.84 -1.19 -14.39
N ILE A 29 11.14 -1.88 -13.48
CA ILE A 29 9.90 -2.60 -13.78
C ILE A 29 8.76 -1.65 -14.15
N LEU A 30 8.76 -0.45 -13.58
CA LEU A 30 7.72 0.55 -13.78
C LEU A 30 8.16 1.70 -14.70
N TYR A 31 9.47 1.87 -14.93
CA TYR A 31 10.01 2.87 -15.85
C TYR A 31 9.52 2.64 -17.29
N LYS A 32 8.85 3.65 -17.85
CA LYS A 32 8.20 3.61 -19.17
C LYS A 32 7.22 2.43 -19.36
N SER A 33 6.77 1.82 -18.27
CA SER A 33 5.85 0.68 -18.31
C SER A 33 4.41 1.17 -18.26
N PRO A 34 3.55 0.83 -19.23
CA PRO A 34 2.12 1.16 -19.18
C PRO A 34 1.44 0.71 -17.90
N ALA A 35 1.95 -0.34 -17.25
CA ALA A 35 1.45 -0.82 -15.97
C ALA A 35 1.48 0.25 -14.87
N ALA A 36 2.51 1.11 -14.84
CA ALA A 36 2.61 2.19 -13.86
C ALA A 36 1.45 3.20 -14.03
N LEU A 37 1.12 3.54 -15.28
CA LEU A 37 0.02 4.44 -15.58
C LEU A 37 -1.34 3.80 -15.27
N ILE A 38 -1.52 2.52 -15.61
CA ILE A 38 -2.78 1.80 -15.36
C ILE A 38 -3.03 1.68 -13.85
N ILE A 39 -2.04 1.21 -13.08
CA ILE A 39 -2.17 1.05 -11.63
C ILE A 39 -2.35 2.41 -10.97
N GLY A 40 -1.54 3.40 -11.35
CA GLY A 40 -1.65 4.75 -10.79
C GLY A 40 -3.01 5.40 -11.09
N SER A 41 -3.51 5.27 -12.33
CA SER A 41 -4.84 5.79 -12.70
C SER A 41 -5.96 5.08 -11.95
N PHE A 42 -5.84 3.77 -11.71
CA PHE A 42 -6.80 3.04 -10.89
C PHE A 42 -6.94 3.66 -9.49
N PHE A 43 -5.82 3.93 -8.82
CA PHE A 43 -5.79 4.58 -7.50
C PHE A 43 -6.19 6.06 -7.49
N LEU A 44 -6.25 6.73 -8.66
CA LEU A 44 -6.79 8.08 -8.77
C LEU A 44 -8.30 8.07 -9.05
N VAL A 45 -8.78 7.15 -9.88
CA VAL A 45 -10.18 7.09 -10.32
C VAL A 45 -11.07 6.45 -9.27
N GLU A 46 -10.62 5.37 -8.62
CA GLU A 46 -11.38 4.65 -7.59
C GLU A 46 -11.90 5.60 -6.49
N PRO A 47 -11.04 6.40 -5.82
CA PRO A 47 -11.51 7.25 -4.72
C PRO A 47 -12.42 8.38 -5.20
N ILE A 48 -12.26 8.86 -6.44
CA ILE A 48 -13.15 9.87 -7.03
C ILE A 48 -14.55 9.28 -7.27
N VAL A 49 -14.61 8.04 -7.76
CA VAL A 49 -15.87 7.32 -7.96
C VAL A 49 -16.55 7.04 -6.62
N ASP A 50 -15.79 6.64 -5.59
CA ASP A 50 -16.28 6.46 -4.23
C ASP A 50 -16.91 7.73 -3.66
N ILE A 51 -16.21 8.88 -3.79
CA ILE A 51 -16.73 10.19 -3.37
C ILE A 51 -18.01 10.55 -4.16
N ALA A 52 -18.03 10.31 -5.47
CA ALA A 52 -19.16 10.69 -6.32
C ALA A 52 -20.41 9.83 -6.07
N LEU A 53 -20.23 8.54 -5.78
CA LEU A 53 -21.31 7.58 -5.55
C LEU A 53 -21.69 7.43 -4.06
N GLY A 54 -20.87 7.95 -3.16
CA GLY A 54 -21.05 7.78 -1.71
C GLY A 54 -20.86 6.34 -1.25
N THR A 55 -19.98 5.59 -1.92
CA THR A 55 -19.69 4.17 -1.65
C THR A 55 -18.29 3.99 -1.09
N ASP A 56 -18.10 2.97 -0.25
CA ASP A 56 -16.77 2.57 0.25
C ASP A 56 -16.26 1.33 -0.50
N SER A 57 -15.31 1.50 -1.41
CA SER A 57 -14.71 0.44 -2.23
C SER A 57 -13.56 -0.31 -1.54
N THR A 58 -13.70 -0.61 -0.26
CA THR A 58 -12.68 -1.31 0.58
C THR A 58 -12.06 -2.56 -0.05
N VAL A 59 -12.81 -3.27 -0.90
CA VAL A 59 -12.32 -4.46 -1.62
C VAL A 59 -11.36 -4.09 -2.74
N PHE A 60 -11.64 -3.01 -3.48
CA PHE A 60 -10.79 -2.52 -4.55
C PHE A 60 -9.48 -1.95 -4.01
N GLU A 61 -9.52 -1.18 -2.93
CA GLU A 61 -8.34 -0.74 -2.19
C GLU A 61 -7.45 -1.94 -1.78
N PHE A 62 -8.06 -2.99 -1.22
CA PHE A 62 -7.34 -4.19 -0.83
C PHE A 62 -6.69 -4.90 -2.02
N LEU A 63 -7.43 -5.12 -3.10
CA LEU A 63 -6.89 -5.72 -4.33
C LEU A 63 -5.76 -4.87 -4.93
N GLY A 64 -5.93 -3.54 -4.92
CA GLY A 64 -4.90 -2.59 -5.33
C GLY A 64 -3.64 -2.73 -4.49
N SER A 65 -3.77 -2.82 -3.16
CA SER A 65 -2.62 -2.99 -2.26
C SER A 65 -1.86 -4.29 -2.52
N LEU A 66 -2.58 -5.39 -2.80
CA LEU A 66 -1.97 -6.68 -3.16
C LEU A 66 -1.24 -6.60 -4.49
N LEU A 67 -1.81 -5.91 -5.47
CA LEU A 67 -1.17 -5.67 -6.76
C LEU A 67 0.13 -4.87 -6.59
N LEU A 68 0.13 -3.83 -5.76
CA LEU A 68 1.34 -3.06 -5.45
C LEU A 68 2.41 -3.92 -4.77
N LEU A 69 2.04 -4.73 -3.78
CA LEU A 69 2.98 -5.64 -3.13
C LEU A 69 3.56 -6.65 -4.13
N LEU A 70 2.75 -7.18 -5.04
CA LEU A 70 3.21 -8.07 -6.10
C LEU A 70 4.22 -7.38 -7.05
N VAL A 71 3.98 -6.11 -7.41
CA VAL A 71 4.92 -5.33 -8.23
C VAL A 71 6.25 -5.12 -7.49
N VAL A 72 6.20 -4.84 -6.19
CA VAL A 72 7.38 -4.71 -5.33
C VAL A 72 8.16 -6.02 -5.24
N GLU A 73 7.48 -7.16 -5.03
CA GLU A 73 8.15 -8.47 -4.99
C GLU A 73 8.79 -8.83 -6.34
N LYS A 74 8.14 -8.47 -7.46
CA LYS A 74 8.77 -8.61 -8.79
C LYS A 74 10.03 -7.75 -8.91
N PHE A 75 9.99 -6.53 -8.39
CA PHE A 75 11.14 -5.63 -8.39
C PHE A 75 12.30 -6.19 -7.57
N ILE A 76 12.01 -6.76 -6.40
CA ILE A 76 12.99 -7.44 -5.56
C ILE A 76 13.62 -8.62 -6.30
N ALA A 77 12.80 -9.53 -6.82
CA ALA A 77 13.24 -10.72 -7.54
C ALA A 77 14.17 -10.38 -8.72
N ALA A 78 13.81 -9.34 -9.48
CA ALA A 78 14.62 -8.88 -10.62
C ALA A 78 15.98 -8.28 -10.19
N ASN A 79 16.07 -7.60 -9.05
CA ASN A 79 17.31 -6.99 -8.57
C ASN A 79 18.22 -7.95 -7.80
N GLU A 80 17.64 -8.97 -7.17
CA GLU A 80 18.39 -9.99 -6.42
C GLU A 80 18.72 -11.23 -7.26
N ASN A 81 18.23 -11.31 -8.50
CA ASN A 81 18.28 -12.53 -9.34
C ASN A 81 17.70 -13.76 -8.62
N THR A 82 16.61 -13.56 -7.87
CA THR A 82 15.91 -14.59 -7.11
C THR A 82 14.53 -14.88 -7.72
N SER A 83 13.87 -15.94 -7.25
CA SER A 83 12.48 -16.21 -7.61
C SER A 83 11.53 -15.26 -6.86
N LEU A 84 10.34 -15.07 -7.43
CA LEU A 84 9.29 -14.24 -6.82
C LEU A 84 8.90 -14.80 -5.44
N ASN A 85 9.02 -13.98 -4.40
CA ASN A 85 8.53 -14.33 -3.07
C ASN A 85 7.01 -14.11 -2.98
N VAL A 86 6.25 -15.16 -3.26
CA VAL A 86 4.79 -15.11 -3.23
C VAL A 86 4.24 -15.09 -1.79
N TYR A 87 5.04 -15.47 -0.79
CA TYR A 87 4.57 -15.58 0.60
C TYR A 87 4.13 -14.24 1.18
N SER A 88 4.79 -13.13 0.84
CA SER A 88 4.36 -11.80 1.29
C SER A 88 2.95 -11.47 0.78
N VAL A 89 2.71 -11.73 -0.51
CA VAL A 89 1.40 -11.48 -1.16
C VAL A 89 0.32 -12.40 -0.59
N ILE A 90 0.65 -13.69 -0.43
CA ILE A 90 -0.27 -14.68 0.17
C ILE A 90 -0.60 -14.29 1.61
N THR A 91 0.37 -13.81 2.39
CA THR A 91 0.14 -13.40 3.79
C THR A 91 -0.83 -12.22 3.85
N GLY A 92 -0.61 -11.17 3.05
CA GLY A 92 -1.55 -10.05 2.94
C GLY A 92 -2.95 -10.50 2.54
N ALA A 93 -3.03 -11.38 1.52
CA ALA A 93 -4.29 -11.92 1.02
C ALA A 93 -5.04 -12.72 2.10
N LEU A 94 -4.34 -13.64 2.77
CA LEU A 94 -4.90 -14.47 3.83
C LEU A 94 -5.42 -13.65 5.00
N VAL A 95 -4.68 -12.62 5.44
CA VAL A 95 -5.14 -11.77 6.54
C VAL A 95 -6.43 -11.04 6.18
N GLY A 96 -6.54 -10.48 4.97
CA GLY A 96 -7.77 -9.83 4.52
C GLY A 96 -8.96 -10.79 4.44
N VAL A 97 -8.74 -12.00 3.88
CA VAL A 97 -9.78 -13.04 3.79
C VAL A 97 -10.21 -13.52 5.18
N VAL A 98 -9.27 -13.83 6.08
CA VAL A 98 -9.58 -14.27 7.44
C VAL A 98 -10.33 -13.19 8.22
N ALA A 99 -9.92 -11.93 8.11
CA ALA A 99 -10.61 -10.81 8.76
C ALA A 99 -12.07 -10.65 8.28
N PHE A 100 -12.30 -10.80 6.98
CA PHE A 100 -13.63 -10.81 6.42
C PHE A 100 -14.46 -12.01 6.91
N LEU A 101 -13.92 -13.23 6.84
CA LEU A 101 -14.63 -14.45 7.25
C LEU A 101 -14.96 -14.46 8.74
N ALA A 102 -14.08 -13.94 9.59
CA ALA A 102 -14.28 -13.89 11.04
C ALA A 102 -15.40 -12.93 11.47
N THR A 103 -15.72 -11.92 10.66
CA THR A 103 -16.66 -10.86 11.02
C THR A 103 -17.89 -10.80 10.10
N ALA A 104 -17.83 -11.44 8.94
CA ALA A 104 -18.80 -11.36 7.84
C ALA A 104 -19.13 -9.92 7.43
N ARG A 105 -18.17 -8.99 7.58
CA ARG A 105 -18.35 -7.55 7.33
C ARG A 105 -17.29 -7.05 6.36
N ILE A 106 -17.73 -6.53 5.22
CA ILE A 106 -16.86 -5.99 4.14
C ILE A 106 -15.80 -5.01 4.66
N PRO A 107 -16.09 -4.06 5.58
CA PRO A 107 -15.08 -3.11 6.06
C PRO A 107 -13.86 -3.75 6.73
N TYR A 108 -13.95 -5.00 7.21
CA TYR A 108 -12.81 -5.69 7.83
C TYR A 108 -11.75 -6.15 6.83
N VAL A 109 -12.04 -6.11 5.53
CA VAL A 109 -11.04 -6.30 4.48
C VAL A 109 -9.93 -5.24 4.55
N HIS A 110 -10.22 -4.05 5.11
CA HIS A 110 -9.24 -2.98 5.33
C HIS A 110 -8.07 -3.40 6.25
N ILE A 111 -8.27 -4.39 7.14
CA ILE A 111 -7.17 -5.00 7.91
C ILE A 111 -6.14 -5.62 6.95
N GLY A 112 -6.62 -6.32 5.92
CA GLY A 112 -5.79 -6.88 4.86
C GLY A 112 -5.04 -5.80 4.09
N THR A 113 -5.69 -4.68 3.75
CA THR A 113 -5.04 -3.53 3.11
C THR A 113 -3.87 -3.02 3.94
N MET A 114 -4.10 -2.71 5.22
CA MET A 114 -3.06 -2.18 6.09
C MET A 114 -1.90 -3.16 6.27
N VAL A 115 -2.17 -4.46 6.46
CA VAL A 115 -1.12 -5.48 6.55
C VAL A 115 -0.35 -5.62 5.24
N THR A 116 -1.03 -5.57 4.10
CA THR A 116 -0.39 -5.66 2.78
C THR A 116 0.54 -4.47 2.54
N LEU A 117 0.09 -3.26 2.87
CA LEU A 117 0.92 -2.06 2.78
C LEU A 117 2.06 -2.07 3.82
N ALA A 118 1.85 -2.65 5.00
CA ALA A 118 2.89 -2.82 6.01
C ALA A 118 4.02 -3.74 5.50
N LEU A 119 3.65 -4.85 4.87
CA LEU A 119 4.60 -5.75 4.21
C LEU A 119 5.31 -5.04 3.05
N LEU A 120 4.58 -4.28 2.24
CA LEU A 120 5.15 -3.48 1.16
C LEU A 120 6.21 -2.51 1.69
N ALA A 121 5.89 -1.72 2.73
CA ALA A 121 6.82 -0.80 3.37
C ALA A 121 8.06 -1.53 3.90
N PHE A 122 7.87 -2.64 4.61
CA PHE A 122 8.97 -3.44 5.13
C PHE A 122 9.90 -3.99 4.03
N ARG A 123 9.31 -4.55 2.97
CA ARG A 123 10.04 -5.13 1.84
C ARG A 123 10.81 -4.06 1.08
N MET A 124 10.19 -2.90 0.85
CA MET A 124 10.87 -1.74 0.26
C MET A 124 12.01 -1.23 1.13
N GLY A 125 11.84 -1.19 2.46
CA GLY A 125 12.88 -0.81 3.41
C GLY A 125 14.16 -1.64 3.27
N ASN A 126 14.05 -2.94 2.96
CA ASN A 126 15.20 -3.80 2.73
C ASN A 126 15.87 -3.60 1.36
N MET A 127 15.23 -2.85 0.45
CA MET A 127 15.72 -2.55 -0.90
C MET A 127 16.19 -1.11 -1.08
N VAL A 128 16.14 -0.32 -0.02
CA VAL A 128 16.48 1.11 -0.02
C VAL A 128 17.84 1.37 -0.67
N GLU A 129 18.85 0.57 -0.38
CA GLU A 129 20.19 0.70 -0.98
C GLU A 129 20.20 0.45 -2.50
N LYS A 130 19.43 -0.53 -2.98
CA LYS A 130 19.33 -0.87 -4.42
C LYS A 130 18.61 0.22 -5.21
N VAL A 131 17.65 0.88 -4.58
CA VAL A 131 16.90 2.00 -5.15
C VAL A 131 17.69 3.31 -5.04
N GLY A 132 18.73 3.37 -4.21
CA GLY A 132 19.48 4.59 -3.93
C GLY A 132 18.74 5.54 -3.00
N TRP A 133 17.94 5.01 -2.08
CA TRP A 133 17.29 5.74 -1.00
C TRP A 133 18.15 5.73 0.26
N GLY A 134 18.02 6.75 1.12
CA GLY A 134 18.78 6.86 2.37
C GLY A 134 18.00 6.46 3.63
N HIS A 135 16.68 6.31 3.54
CA HIS A 135 15.79 6.36 4.71
C HIS A 135 15.19 5.00 5.10
N ARG A 136 16.04 3.96 5.27
CA ARG A 136 15.59 2.60 5.63
C ARG A 136 14.69 2.59 6.87
N GLU A 137 15.05 3.37 7.88
CA GLU A 137 14.31 3.44 9.14
C GLU A 137 12.89 3.98 8.95
N VAL A 138 12.68 4.93 8.02
CA VAL A 138 11.36 5.52 7.75
C VAL A 138 10.40 4.49 7.15
N PHE A 139 10.89 3.61 6.27
CA PHE A 139 10.11 2.47 5.78
C PHE A 139 9.74 1.48 6.90
N GLY A 140 10.66 1.26 7.85
CA GLY A 140 10.39 0.44 9.04
C GLY A 140 9.31 1.06 9.94
N ILE A 141 9.40 2.36 10.22
CA ILE A 141 8.40 3.09 11.01
C ILE A 141 7.05 3.09 10.31
N SER A 142 7.02 3.34 9.00
CA SER A 142 5.81 3.24 8.18
C SER A 142 5.15 1.86 8.30
N SER A 143 5.94 0.78 8.19
CA SER A 143 5.46 -0.60 8.36
C SER A 143 4.85 -0.82 9.76
N LEU A 144 5.53 -0.36 10.81
CA LEU A 144 5.03 -0.45 12.19
C LEU A 144 3.72 0.30 12.39
N PHE A 145 3.59 1.50 11.82
CA PHE A 145 2.36 2.28 11.85
C PHE A 145 1.21 1.51 11.21
N LEU A 146 1.44 0.92 10.03
CA LEU A 146 0.41 0.17 9.31
C LEU A 146 0.00 -1.11 10.04
N PHE A 147 0.95 -1.87 10.61
CA PHE A 147 0.62 -3.03 11.45
C PHE A 147 -0.15 -2.63 12.72
N ALA A 148 0.28 -1.57 13.41
CA ALA A 148 -0.43 -1.06 14.57
C ALA A 148 -1.84 -0.55 14.20
N GLY A 149 -1.98 0.06 13.01
CA GLY A 149 -3.27 0.49 12.46
C GLY A 149 -4.23 -0.68 12.21
N ALA A 150 -3.71 -1.80 11.70
CA ALA A 150 -4.46 -3.04 11.51
C ALA A 150 -4.95 -3.62 12.85
N LEU A 151 -4.07 -3.68 13.84
CA LEU A 151 -4.41 -4.13 15.20
C LEU A 151 -5.45 -3.21 15.85
N ALA A 152 -5.27 -1.89 15.76
CA ALA A 152 -6.19 -0.90 16.29
C ALA A 152 -7.60 -1.05 15.67
N PHE A 153 -7.68 -1.33 14.37
CA PHE A 153 -8.95 -1.60 13.71
C PHE A 153 -9.61 -2.88 14.24
N ALA A 154 -8.83 -3.96 14.39
CA ALA A 154 -9.33 -5.25 14.86
C ALA A 154 -9.97 -5.16 16.27
N ILE A 155 -9.39 -4.35 17.16
CA ILE A 155 -9.91 -4.13 18.52
C ILE A 155 -10.95 -2.99 18.62
N GLY A 156 -11.36 -2.39 17.48
CA GLY A 156 -12.43 -1.39 17.43
C GLY A 156 -11.99 0.07 17.63
N MET A 157 -10.70 0.36 17.71
CA MET A 157 -10.14 1.72 17.84
C MET A 157 -10.04 2.43 16.48
N LYS A 158 -11.19 2.77 15.89
CA LYS A 158 -11.29 3.29 14.50
C LYS A 158 -10.49 4.57 14.25
N LEU A 159 -10.55 5.54 15.16
CA LEU A 159 -9.83 6.82 14.99
C LEU A 159 -8.32 6.63 14.98
N LEU A 160 -7.81 5.81 15.91
CA LEU A 160 -6.39 5.48 15.99
C LEU A 160 -5.94 4.72 14.73
N SER A 161 -6.74 3.76 14.27
CA SER A 161 -6.47 3.04 13.03
C SER A 161 -6.35 3.98 11.83
N SER A 162 -7.29 4.93 11.65
CA SER A 162 -7.23 5.90 10.54
C SER A 162 -6.01 6.83 10.64
N PHE A 163 -5.66 7.29 11.85
CA PHE A 163 -4.45 8.09 12.07
C PHE A 163 -3.17 7.33 11.69
N LEU A 164 -3.06 6.08 12.16
CA LEU A 164 -1.90 5.23 11.89
C LEU A 164 -1.82 4.81 10.42
N TYR A 165 -2.95 4.55 9.77
CA TYR A 165 -3.03 4.24 8.35
C TYR A 165 -2.51 5.42 7.50
N PHE A 166 -3.09 6.60 7.71
CA PHE A 166 -2.68 7.82 7.02
C PHE A 166 -1.21 8.16 7.28
N GLY A 167 -0.80 8.15 8.56
CA GLY A 167 0.59 8.45 8.95
C GLY A 167 1.58 7.44 8.35
N GLY A 168 1.23 6.15 8.34
CA GLY A 168 2.06 5.10 7.75
C GLY A 168 2.26 5.29 6.25
N VAL A 169 1.20 5.57 5.49
CA VAL A 169 1.34 5.84 4.05
C VAL A 169 2.04 7.17 3.79
N LEU A 170 1.74 8.23 4.54
CA LEU A 170 2.41 9.52 4.38
C LEU A 170 3.92 9.40 4.60
N LEU A 171 4.36 8.69 5.65
CA LEU A 171 5.78 8.44 5.90
C LEU A 171 6.44 7.66 4.76
N PHE A 172 5.77 6.62 4.26
CA PHE A 172 6.24 5.86 3.09
C PHE A 172 6.45 6.78 1.89
N MET A 173 5.44 7.61 1.60
CA MET A 173 5.42 8.50 0.45
C MET A 173 6.48 9.59 0.55
N LEU A 174 6.65 10.21 1.72
CA LEU A 174 7.70 11.19 1.95
C LEU A 174 9.09 10.59 1.73
N ALA A 175 9.34 9.38 2.23
CA ALA A 175 10.61 8.68 2.00
C ALA A 175 10.87 8.37 0.52
N VAL A 176 9.81 8.09 -0.25
CA VAL A 176 9.88 7.87 -1.71
C VAL A 176 10.08 9.18 -2.48
N LEU A 177 9.51 10.30 -2.00
CA LEU A 177 9.53 11.61 -2.66
C LEU A 177 10.75 12.48 -2.31
N GLU A 178 11.44 12.25 -1.19
CA GLU A 178 12.69 12.96 -0.80
C GLU A 178 13.89 12.65 -1.72
N VAL A 179 13.61 12.06 -2.89
CA VAL A 179 14.57 11.76 -3.94
C VAL A 179 15.16 13.06 -4.49
N ARG A 180 16.40 13.34 -4.07
CA ARG A 180 17.38 14.15 -4.81
C ARG A 180 18.07 13.30 -5.88
#